data_AF-A0A534H7U9-F1
#
_entry.id   AF-A0A534H7U9-F1
#
_cell.length_a   1.000
_cell.length_b   1.000
_cell.length_c   1.000
_cell.angle_alpha   90.00
_cell.angle_beta   90.00
_cell.angle_gamma   90.00
#
_symmetry.space_group_name_H-M   'P 1'
#
loop_
_entity.id
_entity.type
_entity.pdbx_description
1 polymer ?
#
loop_
_entity_poly.entity_id
_entity_poly.type
_entity_poly.pdbx_seq_one_letter_code
_entity_poly.pdbx_strand_id
1 'polypeptide(L)'
;MKSTAAREELLAPLQSVIGVVERRQTMPMFAKVLLATRDNKLNVTGTDPDVELVVTCALSVWQPGDVTAPGRGYLRKGSPASWAATDCL
;
A
#
# COMPACT_ATOMS: atom_id res chain seq x y z
N MET A 1 -0.33 -3.64 12.67
CA MET A 1 -0.11 -4.54 11.51
C MET A 1 1.25 -5.20 11.65
N LYS A 2 1.33 -6.53 11.54
CA LYS A 2 2.58 -7.26 11.42
C LYS A 2 2.40 -8.41 10.43
N SER A 3 3.12 -8.35 9.31
CA SER A 3 3.07 -9.35 8.24
C SER A 3 4.45 -9.56 7.65
N THR A 4 4.70 -10.75 7.10
CA THR A 4 5.97 -11.09 6.47
C THR A 4 5.70 -11.49 5.03
N ALA A 5 6.49 -10.96 4.11
CA ALA A 5 6.33 -11.11 2.68
C ALA A 5 7.70 -11.11 2.00
N ALA A 6 7.84 -11.81 0.88
CA ALA A 6 8.95 -11.52 -0.01
C ALA A 6 8.79 -10.11 -0.59
N ARG A 7 9.91 -9.45 -0.92
CA ARG A 7 9.86 -8.10 -1.48
C ARG A 7 9.06 -8.07 -2.78
N GLU A 8 9.21 -9.08 -3.60
CA GLU A 8 8.59 -9.25 -4.91
C GLU A 8 7.07 -9.38 -4.79
N GLU A 9 6.59 -10.07 -3.74
CA GLU A 9 5.16 -10.24 -3.43
C GLU A 9 4.47 -8.93 -3.04
N LEU A 10 5.21 -7.99 -2.43
CA LEU A 10 4.72 -6.65 -2.11
C LEU A 10 4.89 -5.67 -3.26
N LEU A 11 6.00 -5.78 -4.01
CA LEU A 11 6.35 -4.81 -5.04
C LEU A 11 5.37 -4.87 -6.22
N ALA A 12 4.97 -6.06 -6.65
CA ALA A 12 4.04 -6.24 -7.77
C ALA A 12 2.66 -5.57 -7.54
N PRO A 13 1.93 -5.84 -6.44
CA PRO A 13 0.65 -5.19 -6.20
C PRO A 13 0.79 -3.68 -5.96
N LEU A 14 1.84 -3.25 -5.25
CA LEU A 14 2.12 -1.82 -5.04
C LEU A 14 2.38 -1.10 -6.37
N GLN A 15 3.21 -1.65 -7.26
CA GLN A 15 3.49 -1.06 -8.57
C GLN A 15 2.26 -1.02 -9.47
N SER A 16 1.39 -2.04 -9.39
CA SER A 16 0.14 -2.07 -10.15
C SER A 16 -0.79 -0.94 -9.72
N VAL A 17 -1.00 -0.80 -8.40
CA VAL A 17 -1.86 0.24 -7.83
C VAL A 17 -1.29 1.63 -8.04
N ILE A 18 -0.03 1.84 -7.64
CA ILE A 18 0.66 3.13 -7.79
C ILE A 18 0.76 3.52 -9.26
N GLY A 19 1.10 2.59 -10.16
CA GLY A 19 1.26 2.88 -11.58
C GLY A 19 -0.04 3.26 -12.30
N VAL A 20 -1.20 2.79 -11.83
CA VAL A 20 -2.51 3.19 -12.37
C VAL A 20 -2.96 4.52 -11.77
N VAL A 21 -2.80 4.71 -10.47
CA VAL A 21 -3.20 5.94 -9.76
C VAL A 21 -2.31 7.12 -10.18
N GLU A 22 -0.98 6.96 -10.23
CA GLU A 22 -0.05 8.03 -10.61
C GLU A 22 -0.20 8.48 -12.06
N ARG A 23 -0.55 7.58 -12.98
CA ARG A 23 -0.77 7.93 -14.40
C ARG A 23 -2.03 8.77 -14.62
N ARG A 24 -3.00 8.68 -13.71
CA ARG A 24 -4.28 9.41 -13.80
C ARG A 24 -4.27 10.69 -12.98
N GLN A 25 -3.43 10.76 -11.95
CA GLN A 25 -3.33 11.95 -11.12
C GLN A 25 -2.55 13.08 -11.78
N THR A 26 -3.18 14.24 -11.83
CA THR A 26 -2.54 15.53 -12.17
C THR A 26 -1.65 16.05 -11.04
N MET A 27 -1.88 15.60 -9.79
CA MET A 27 -1.10 16.00 -8.61
C MET A 27 -0.66 14.78 -7.78
N PRO A 28 0.63 14.38 -7.85
CA PRO A 28 1.17 13.18 -7.18
C PRO A 28 1.09 13.17 -5.65
N MET A 29 0.67 14.26 -5.02
CA MET A 29 0.60 14.41 -3.56
C MET A 29 -0.65 13.72 -2.96
N PHE A 30 -1.69 13.45 -3.77
CA PHE A 30 -2.96 12.92 -3.28
C PHE A 30 -3.13 11.40 -3.44
N ALA A 31 -2.15 10.69 -4.02
CA ALA A 31 -2.15 9.23 -4.04
C ALA A 31 -2.17 8.70 -2.60
N LYS A 32 -3.33 8.19 -2.17
CA LYS A 32 -3.48 7.45 -0.91
C LYS A 32 -3.46 5.97 -1.25
N VAL A 33 -2.55 5.25 -0.63
CA VAL A 33 -2.51 3.78 -0.69
C VAL A 33 -2.92 3.25 0.68
N LEU A 34 -3.96 2.44 0.71
CA LEU A 34 -4.40 1.69 1.88
C LEU A 34 -3.93 0.24 1.74
N LEU A 35 -3.20 -0.24 2.74
CA LEU A 35 -2.82 -1.64 2.88
C LEU A 35 -3.66 -2.25 3.99
N ALA A 36 -4.48 -3.25 3.66
CA ALA A 36 -5.31 -3.97 4.63
C ALA A 36 -4.91 -5.45 4.65
N THR A 37 -4.61 -5.97 5.83
CA THR A 37 -4.17 -7.37 6.00
C THR A 37 -5.18 -8.16 6.82
N ARG A 38 -5.82 -9.16 6.21
CA ARG A 38 -6.82 -10.04 6.84
C ARG A 38 -6.84 -11.40 6.12
N ASP A 39 -7.19 -12.48 6.82
CA ASP A 39 -7.38 -13.81 6.24
C ASP A 39 -6.21 -14.34 5.37
N ASN A 40 -4.97 -14.11 5.81
CA ASN A 40 -3.75 -14.41 5.04
C ASN A 40 -3.71 -13.77 3.65
N LYS A 41 -4.28 -12.57 3.54
CA LYS A 41 -4.29 -11.75 2.34
C LYS A 41 -3.89 -10.32 2.66
N LEU A 42 -3.28 -9.67 1.68
CA LEU A 42 -3.06 -8.25 1.65
C LEU A 42 -3.91 -7.65 0.53
N ASN A 43 -4.73 -6.67 0.89
CA ASN A 43 -5.44 -5.80 -0.03
C ASN A 43 -4.69 -4.48 -0.13
N VAL A 44 -4.28 -4.12 -1.33
CA VAL A 44 -3.67 -2.83 -1.66
C VAL A 44 -4.72 -2.03 -2.42
N THR A 45 -5.17 -0.95 -1.83
CA THR A 45 -6.16 -0.05 -2.43
C THR A 45 -5.48 1.27 -2.74
N GLY A 46 -5.57 1.71 -3.99
CA GLY A 46 -5.13 3.05 -4.40
C GLY A 46 -6.31 3.84 -4.92
N THR A 47 -6.40 5.08 -4.47
CA THR A 47 -7.51 5.96 -4.81
C THR A 47 -6.99 7.25 -5.44
N ASP A 48 -7.67 7.65 -6.51
CA ASP A 48 -7.66 8.97 -7.15
C ASP A 48 -9.07 9.57 -6.96
N PRO A 49 -9.26 10.90 -6.92
CA PRO A 49 -10.55 11.57 -7.06
C PRO A 49 -11.61 10.88 -7.94
N ASP A 50 -11.22 10.26 -9.05
CA ASP A 50 -12.16 9.66 -10.01
C ASP A 50 -12.25 8.13 -9.96
N VAL A 51 -11.24 7.43 -9.40
CA VAL A 51 -11.14 5.97 -9.47
C VAL A 51 -10.53 5.33 -8.22
N GLU A 52 -11.02 4.15 -7.87
CA GLU A 52 -10.44 3.28 -6.84
C GLU A 52 -9.98 1.98 -7.48
N LEU A 53 -8.78 1.53 -7.13
CA LEU A 53 -8.23 0.27 -7.61
C LEU A 53 -7.76 -0.58 -6.43
N VAL A 54 -8.27 -1.81 -6.37
CA VAL A 54 -7.95 -2.78 -5.31
C VAL A 54 -7.22 -3.97 -5.92
N VAL A 55 -6.08 -4.34 -5.34
CA VAL A 55 -5.34 -5.55 -5.67
C VAL A 55 -5.23 -6.41 -4.42
N THR A 56 -5.60 -7.68 -4.54
CA THR A 56 -5.46 -8.67 -3.46
C THR A 56 -4.34 -9.64 -3.79
N CYS A 57 -3.45 -9.88 -2.84
CA CYS A 57 -2.43 -10.93 -2.93
C CYS A 57 -2.43 -11.78 -1.66
N ALA A 58 -1.95 -13.03 -1.79
CA ALA A 58 -1.74 -13.90 -0.63
C ALA A 58 -0.54 -13.38 0.18
N LEU A 59 -0.70 -13.32 1.51
CA LEU A 59 0.33 -12.83 2.41
C LEU A 59 0.28 -13.54 3.76
N SER A 60 1.44 -13.88 4.33
CA SER A 60 1.49 -14.40 5.70
C SER A 60 1.25 -13.28 6.70
N VAL A 61 0.05 -13.26 7.29
CA VAL A 61 -0.39 -12.22 8.23
C VAL A 61 -0.26 -12.76 9.66
N TRP A 62 0.58 -12.13 10.46
CA TRP A 62 0.76 -12.47 11.87
C TRP A 62 -0.18 -11.67 12.78
N GLN A 63 -0.34 -10.38 12.47
CA GLN A 63 -1.30 -9.51 13.12
C GLN A 63 -2.03 -8.72 12.04
N PRO A 64 -3.34 -8.98 11.84
CA PRO A 64 -4.14 -8.23 10.89
C PRO A 64 -4.18 -6.76 11.28
N GLY A 65 -4.50 -5.92 10.30
CA GLY A 65 -4.60 -4.49 10.49
C GLY A 65 -4.47 -3.75 9.18
N ASP A 66 -4.78 -2.46 9.27
CA ASP A 66 -4.92 -1.58 8.12
C ASP A 66 -3.96 -0.39 8.32
N VAL A 67 -3.23 0.00 7.27
CA VAL A 67 -2.33 1.16 7.28
C VAL A 67 -2.51 1.95 5.99
N THR A 68 -2.66 3.26 6.12
CA THR A 68 -2.70 4.18 4.99
C THR A 68 -1.37 4.90 4.90
N ALA A 69 -0.84 5.06 3.69
CA ALA A 69 0.35 5.85 3.45
C ALA A 69 0.30 6.54 2.08
N PRO A 70 1.08 7.62 1.91
CA PRO A 70 1.19 8.31 0.63
C PRO A 70 1.92 7.44 -0.40
N GLY A 71 1.40 7.39 -1.63
CA GLY A 71 1.87 6.49 -2.70
C GLY A 71 3.37 6.61 -3.01
N ARG A 72 3.94 7.82 -3.01
CA ARG A 72 5.38 8.05 -3.28
C ARG A 72 6.32 7.55 -2.17
N GLY A 73 5.83 7.20 -0.98
CA GLY A 73 6.66 6.77 0.14
C GLY A 73 7.22 5.34 0.03
N TYR A 74 6.55 4.46 -0.72
CA TYR A 74 6.85 3.02 -0.74
C TYR A 74 8.07 2.62 -1.58
N LEU A 75 8.47 3.43 -2.57
CA LEU A 75 9.52 3.07 -3.53
C LEU A 75 10.92 3.59 -3.17
N ARG A 76 11.21 3.82 -1.87
CA ARG A 76 12.57 4.20 -1.45
C ARG A 76 13.31 2.96 -0.94
N LYS A 77 14.38 2.54 -1.63
CA LYS A 77 15.33 1.53 -1.13
C LYS A 77 15.84 2.00 0.26
N GLY A 78 15.52 1.25 1.31
CA GLY A 78 16.07 1.46 2.66
C GLY A 78 15.15 2.11 3.69
N SER A 79 13.82 2.15 3.49
CA SER A 79 12.91 2.59 4.56
C SER A 79 12.78 1.50 5.65
N PRO A 80 13.00 1.82 6.94
CA PRO A 80 12.92 0.84 8.02
C PRO A 80 11.50 0.30 8.17
N ALA A 81 11.37 -1.00 8.44
CA ALA A 81 10.13 -1.73 8.65
C ALA A 81 9.42 -1.40 9.99
N SER A 82 9.52 -0.15 10.44
CA SER A 82 8.87 0.38 11.64
C SER A 82 7.87 1.45 11.21
N TRP A 83 6.75 1.00 10.66
CA TRP A 83 5.61 1.86 10.34
C TRP A 83 4.83 2.13 11.63
N ALA A 84 5.36 3.03 12.46
CA ALA A 84 4.55 3.65 13.49
C ALA A 84 3.51 4.50 12.77
N ALA A 85 2.27 4.02 12.79
CA ALA A 85 1.10 4.81 12.49
C ALA A 85 0.99 5.91 13.56
N THR A 86 1.65 7.04 13.32
CA THR A 86 1.49 8.23 14.14
C THR A 86 1.33 9.41 13.19
N ASP A 87 0.25 10.15 13.41
CA ASP A 87 -0.18 11.37 12.74
C ASP A 87 -0.87 11.22 11.38
N CYS A 88 -2.10 10.71 11.47
CA CYS A 88 -3.22 11.31 10.75
C CYS A 88 -3.91 12.32 11.68
N LEU A 89 -3.35 13.52 11.81
CA LEU A 89 -4.03 14.79 12.10
C LEU A 89 -3.36 15.89 11.28
#